data_AF-A0A194WZI8-F1
#
_entry.id   AF-A0A194WZI8-F1
#
_cell.length_a   1.000
_cell.length_b   1.000
_cell.length_c   1.000
_cell.angle_alpha   90.00
_cell.angle_beta   90.00
_cell.angle_gamma   90.00
#
_symmetry.space_group_name_H-M   'P 1'
#
loop_
_entity.id
_entity.type
_entity.pdbx_description
1 polymer ?
#
loop_
_entity_poly.entity_id
_entity_poly.type
_entity_poly.pdbx_seq_one_letter_code
_entity_poly.pdbx_strand_id
1 'polypeptide(L)' 'AHKTLFDTGLNVRYEVVGKAYVDRSLANGSSPFARPMQELVTEACWGSVWARPGLERQYRTLLNIATLCALNRGPELAV' A
#
# COMPACT_ATOMS: atom_id res chain seq x y z
N ALA A 1 -17.82 -1.26 -6.38
CA ALA A 1 -16.38 -1.21 -6.68
C ALA A 1 -15.55 -0.81 -5.45
N HIS A 2 -15.80 0.36 -4.86
CA HIS A 2 -15.09 0.91 -3.67
C HIS A 2 -14.83 -0.14 -2.58
N LYS A 3 -15.87 -0.62 -1.89
CA LYS A 3 -15.74 -1.64 -0.82
C LYS A 3 -14.89 -2.86 -1.21
N THR A 4 -15.09 -3.41 -2.41
CA THR A 4 -14.33 -4.58 -2.88
C THR A 4 -12.84 -4.26 -3.07
N LEU A 5 -12.50 -3.12 -3.65
CA LEU A 5 -11.12 -2.67 -3.83
C LEU A 5 -10.47 -2.34 -2.49
N PHE A 6 -11.21 -1.71 -1.58
CA PHE A 6 -10.72 -1.39 -0.25
C PHE A 6 -10.42 -2.64 0.57
N ASP A 7 -11.35 -3.59 0.62
CA ASP A 7 -11.18 -4.85 1.36
C ASP A 7 -10.03 -5.68 0.78
N THR A 8 -9.95 -5.78 -0.56
CA THR A 8 -8.84 -6.46 -1.24
C THR A 8 -7.51 -5.75 -0.94
N GLY A 9 -7.50 -4.43 -1.00
CA GLY A 9 -6.34 -3.61 -0.74
C GLY A 9 -5.84 -3.72 0.68
N LEU A 10 -6.73 -3.72 1.68
CA LEU A 10 -6.36 -3.96 3.06
C LEU A 10 -5.69 -5.33 3.24
N ASN A 11 -6.27 -6.39 2.68
CA ASN A 11 -5.70 -7.73 2.78
C ASN A 11 -4.28 -7.79 2.18
N VAL A 12 -4.10 -7.31 0.95
CA VAL A 12 -2.79 -7.28 0.29
C VAL A 12 -1.79 -6.43 1.10
N ARG A 13 -2.23 -5.27 1.59
CA ARG A 13 -1.40 -4.37 2.38
C ARG A 13 -0.93 -5.03 3.68
N TYR A 14 -1.81 -5.74 4.38
CA TYR A 14 -1.45 -6.49 5.58
C TYR A 14 -0.41 -7.57 5.31
N GLU A 15 -0.53 -8.28 4.19
CA GLU A 15 0.44 -9.32 3.85
C GLU A 15 1.81 -8.76 3.42
N VAL A 16 1.86 -7.57 2.83
CA VAL A 16 3.10 -6.97 2.31
C VAL A 16 3.88 -6.23 3.37
N VAL A 17 3.23 -5.32 4.12
CA VAL A 17 3.92 -4.44 5.09
C VAL A 17 3.64 -4.80 6.55
N GLY A 18 2.76 -5.78 6.80
CA GLY A 18 2.50 -6.32 8.13
C GLY A 18 1.44 -5.56 8.93
N LYS A 19 0.73 -6.31 9.79
CA LYS A 19 -0.42 -5.81 10.57
C LYS A 19 -0.12 -4.57 11.41
N ALA A 20 0.95 -4.60 12.19
CA ALA A 20 1.29 -3.51 13.11
C ALA A 20 1.52 -2.17 12.39
N TYR A 21 2.12 -2.20 11.19
CA TYR A 21 2.35 -1.00 10.40
C TYR A 21 1.03 -0.47 9.82
N VAL A 22 0.20 -1.35 9.26
CA VAL A 22 -1.08 -0.96 8.65
C VAL A 22 -2.04 -0.39 9.67
N ASP A 23 -2.19 -1.04 10.83
CA ASP A 23 -3.05 -0.55 11.91
C ASP A 23 -2.64 0.87 12.34
N ARG A 24 -1.33 1.10 12.51
CA ARG A 24 -0.79 2.43 12.85
C ARG A 24 -1.08 3.45 11.75
N SER A 25 -0.89 3.08 10.48
CA SER A 25 -1.18 3.96 9.35
C SER A 25 -2.67 4.32 9.26
N LEU A 26 -3.57 3.36 9.48
CA LEU A 26 -5.01 3.60 9.49
C LEU A 26 -5.44 4.49 10.65
N ALA A 27 -4.88 4.26 11.85
CA ALA A 27 -5.11 5.13 13.00
C ALA A 27 -4.66 6.57 12.73
N ASN A 28 -3.48 6.75 12.14
CA ASN A 28 -2.95 8.08 11.79
C ASN A 28 -3.76 8.75 10.66
N GLY A 29 -4.28 7.97 9.71
CA GLY A 29 -5.10 8.44 8.59
C GLY A 29 -6.60 8.61 8.91
N SER A 30 -7.00 8.57 10.19
CA SER A 30 -8.42 8.54 10.58
C SER A 30 -9.09 9.92 10.62
N SER A 31 -8.34 11.02 10.49
CA SER A 31 -8.93 12.36 10.49
C SER A 31 -9.81 12.58 9.26
N PRO A 32 -10.87 13.44 9.33
CA PRO A 32 -11.71 13.72 8.17
C PRO A 32 -10.94 14.23 6.95
N PHE A 33 -9.82 14.92 7.18
CA PHE A 33 -8.93 15.41 6.12
C PHE A 33 -8.06 14.29 5.50
N ALA A 34 -7.50 13.41 6.32
CA ALA A 34 -6.57 12.37 5.86
C ALA A 34 -7.29 11.13 5.31
N ARG A 35 -8.50 10.85 5.79
CA ARG A 35 -9.25 9.64 5.46
C ARG A 35 -9.48 9.44 3.96
N PRO A 36 -9.88 10.44 3.15
CA PRO A 36 -10.06 10.26 1.71
C PRO A 36 -8.77 9.81 1.01
N MET A 37 -7.61 10.34 1.43
CA MET A 37 -6.32 9.92 0.89
C MET A 37 -5.97 8.49 1.30
N GLN A 38 -6.29 8.10 2.54
CA GLN A 38 -6.05 6.75 3.02
C GLN A 38 -6.93 5.72 2.29
N GLU A 39 -8.19 6.05 2.03
CA GLU A 39 -9.10 5.24 1.22
C GLU A 39 -8.57 5.12 -0.22
N LEU A 40 -8.21 6.25 -0.85
CA LEU A 40 -7.65 6.26 -2.20
C LEU A 40 -6.39 5.40 -2.34
N VAL A 41 -5.42 5.52 -1.43
CA VAL A 41 -4.20 4.71 -1.46
C VAL A 41 -4.52 3.24 -1.25
N THR A 42 -5.42 2.92 -0.33
CA THR A 42 -5.84 1.53 -0.06
C THR A 42 -6.46 0.89 -1.31
N GLU A 43 -7.29 1.63 -2.04
CA GLU A 43 -7.95 1.09 -3.23
C GLU A 43 -7.03 1.08 -4.46
N ALA A 44 -6.41 2.20 -4.78
CA ALA A 44 -5.67 2.37 -6.01
C ALA A 44 -4.33 1.62 -5.97
N CYS A 45 -3.54 1.80 -4.91
CA CYS A 45 -2.26 1.14 -4.81
C CYS A 45 -2.45 -0.33 -4.47
N TRP A 46 -3.15 -0.63 -3.37
CA TRP A 46 -3.20 -1.99 -2.84
C TRP A 46 -4.27 -2.85 -3.50
N GLY A 47 -5.50 -2.33 -3.62
CA GLY A 47 -6.65 -3.07 -4.17
C GLY A 47 -6.64 -3.24 -5.69
N SER A 48 -5.94 -2.35 -6.41
CA SER A 48 -5.82 -2.39 -7.86
C SER A 48 -4.40 -2.78 -8.29
N VAL A 49 -3.41 -1.89 -8.13
CA VAL A 49 -2.08 -2.11 -8.74
C VAL A 49 -1.36 -3.33 -8.17
N TRP A 50 -1.34 -3.50 -6.85
CA TRP A 50 -0.68 -4.63 -6.19
C TRP A 50 -1.45 -5.94 -6.29
N ALA A 51 -2.79 -5.90 -6.33
CA ALA A 51 -3.63 -7.08 -6.47
C ALA A 51 -3.72 -7.62 -7.91
N ARG A 52 -3.21 -6.90 -8.92
CA ARG A 52 -3.26 -7.33 -10.32
C ARG A 52 -2.54 -8.68 -10.53
N PRO A 53 -3.14 -9.62 -11.29
CA PRO A 53 -2.45 -10.86 -11.68
C PRO A 53 -1.35 -10.57 -12.71
N GLY A 54 -0.52 -11.59 -12.99
CA GLY A 54 0.48 -11.57 -14.07
C GLY A 54 1.89 -11.10 -13.66
N LEU A 55 2.07 -10.60 -12.44
CA LEU A 55 3.40 -10.34 -11.88
C LEU A 55 3.41 -10.75 -10.42
N GLU A 56 4.30 -11.68 -10.07
CA GLU A 56 4.41 -12.19 -8.71
C GLU A 56 4.88 -11.11 -7.73
N ARG A 57 4.50 -11.29 -6.47
CA ARG A 57 4.76 -10.32 -5.40
C ARG A 57 6.25 -10.02 -5.22
N GLN A 58 7.13 -11.03 -5.35
CA GLN A 58 8.57 -10.85 -5.24
C GLN A 58 9.12 -9.84 -6.24
N TYR A 59 8.66 -9.90 -7.50
CA TYR A 59 9.10 -8.98 -8.55
C TYR A 59 8.52 -7.58 -8.36
N ARG A 60 7.28 -7.47 -7.89
CA ARG A 60 6.66 -6.17 -7.54
C ARG A 60 7.44 -5.46 -6.45
N THR A 61 7.80 -6.19 -5.39
CA THR A 61 8.64 -5.66 -4.30
C THR A 61 10.00 -5.20 -4.81
N LEU A 62 10.68 -6.03 -5.62
CA LEU A 62 11.98 -5.67 -6.21
C LEU A 62 11.89 -4.38 -7.04
N LEU A 63 10.89 -4.28 -7.92
CA LEU A 63 10.67 -3.09 -8.75
C LEU A 63 10.34 -1.85 -7.91
N ASN A 64 9.58 -2.00 -6.84
CA ASN A 64 9.28 -0.89 -5.93
C ASN A 64 10.56 -0.38 -5.25
N ILE A 65 11.41 -1.27 -4.74
CA ILE A 65 12.70 -0.90 -4.13
C ILE A 65 13.59 -0.20 -5.15
N ALA A 66 13.75 -0.78 -6.36
CA ALA A 66 14.54 -0.17 -7.43
C ALA A 66 14.03 1.23 -7.80
N THR A 67 12.71 1.42 -7.85
CA THR A 67 12.08 2.72 -8.13
C THR A 67 12.35 3.72 -7.01
N LEU A 68 12.21 3.32 -5.74
CA LEU A 68 12.52 4.19 -4.60
C LEU A 68 13.98 4.62 -4.59
N CYS A 69 14.92 3.71 -4.90
CA CYS A 69 16.34 4.03 -5.05
C CYS A 69 16.57 5.04 -6.17
N ALA A 70 16.00 4.79 -7.37
CA ALA A 70 16.14 5.67 -8.53
C ALA A 70 15.57 7.08 -8.29
N LEU A 71 14.50 7.19 -7.49
CA LEU A 71 13.86 8.45 -7.15
C LEU A 71 14.47 9.15 -5.91
N ASN A 72 15.57 8.62 -5.36
CA ASN A 72 16.19 9.10 -4.13
C ASN A 72 15.20 9.17 -2.94
N ARG A 73 14.37 8.14 -2.79
CA ARG A 73 13.38 7.99 -1.71
C ARG A 73 13.89 7.06 -0.61
N GLY A 74 15.16 7.25 -0.22
CA GLY A 74 15.80 6.51 0.86
C GLY A 74 15.00 6.44 2.17
N PRO A 75 14.33 7.53 2.62
CA PRO A 75 13.50 7.48 3.82
C PRO A 75 12.35 6.46 3.78
N GLU A 76 11.84 6.10 2.60
CA GLU A 76 10.78 5.09 2.45
C GLU A 76 11.30 3.66 2.66
N LEU A 77 12.62 3.46 2.65
CA LEU A 77 13.27 2.19 2.93
C LEU A 77 13.75 2.07 4.38
N ALA A 78 13.73 3.18 5.13
CA ALA A 78 14.06 3.18 6.54
C ALA A 78 12.86 2.63 7.33
N VAL A 79 13.08 1.54 8.06
CA VAL A 79 12.09 0.92 8.94
C VAL A 79 12.35 1.36 10.38
#